data_AF-A0A2S8U9L7-F1
#
_entry.id   AF-A0A2S8U9L7-F1
#
_cell.length_a   1.000
_cell.length_b   1.000
_cell.length_c   1.000
_cell.angle_alpha   90.00
_cell.angle_beta   90.00
_cell.angle_gamma   90.00
#
_symmetry.space_group_name_H-M   'P 1'
#
loop_
_entity.id
_entity.type
_entity.pdbx_description
1 polymer ?
#
loop_
_entity_poly.entity_id
_entity_poly.type
_entity_poly.pdbx_seq_one_letter_code
_entity_poly.pdbx_strand_id
1 'polypeptide(L)'
;KAKLFVAGHIRKNIEYATSACNGALQDRIADVQFFGFAELKCTDFLSPPIFANSTKFESNFVDDTGLNARLDKAFFQNHVKYNEQPFGELVAADFFELDFSPTAATPEGTFSSLTEKIVLDLTLKVLQVQQVKVTGNPVVLPTTPSPCPPTFTSGC
;
A
#
# COMPACT_ATOMS: atom_id res chain seq x y z
N LYS A 1 4.39 -5.89 12.91
CA LYS A 1 2.94 -5.58 12.93
C LYS A 1 2.72 -4.30 12.15
N ALA A 2 1.87 -4.30 11.13
CA ALA A 2 1.57 -3.11 10.32
C ALA A 2 0.12 -2.66 10.60
N LYS A 3 -0.17 -1.38 10.41
CA LYS A 3 -1.51 -0.80 10.55
C LYS A 3 -1.82 0.04 9.33
N LEU A 4 -3.00 -0.16 8.73
CA LEU A 4 -3.55 0.69 7.68
C LEU A 4 -4.45 1.73 8.34
N PHE A 5 -4.12 3.01 8.19
CA PHE A 5 -4.95 4.11 8.67
C PHE A 5 -5.80 4.65 7.51
N VAL A 6 -7.09 4.86 7.75
CA VAL A 6 -8.04 5.36 6.76
C VAL A 6 -8.77 6.55 7.36
N ALA A 7 -8.88 7.63 6.61
CA ALA A 7 -9.65 8.80 7.00
C ALA A 7 -10.30 9.42 5.76
N GLY A 8 -11.44 10.07 5.96
CA GLY A 8 -12.20 10.71 4.90
C GLY A 8 -13.39 11.50 5.46
N HIS A 9 -14.29 11.90 4.56
CA HIS A 9 -15.56 12.52 4.92
C HIS A 9 -16.66 12.04 3.98
N ILE A 10 -17.88 12.01 4.50
CA ILE A 10 -19.10 11.75 3.73
C ILE A 10 -19.85 13.07 3.64
N ARG A 11 -20.04 13.55 2.42
CA ARG A 11 -20.78 14.77 2.13
C ARG A 11 -22.06 14.41 1.38
N LYS A 12 -23.21 14.77 1.95
CA LYS A 12 -24.53 14.55 1.33
C LYS A 12 -25.31 15.86 1.25
N ASN A 13 -26.10 16.00 0.19
CA ASN A 13 -27.11 17.04 0.09
C ASN A 13 -28.48 16.44 0.48
N ILE A 14 -29.09 16.97 1.53
CA ILE A 14 -30.40 16.53 2.02
C ILE A 14 -31.45 17.50 1.49
N GLU A 15 -32.33 17.01 0.62
CA GLU A 15 -33.42 17.78 0.05
C GLU A 15 -34.74 17.45 0.77
N TYR A 16 -35.51 18.46 1.15
CA TYR A 16 -36.78 18.28 1.86
C TYR A 16 -37.81 19.37 1.49
N ALA A 17 -39.10 19.04 1.66
CA ALA A 17 -40.22 19.96 1.47
C ALA A 17 -40.83 20.38 2.81
N THR A 18 -41.22 21.65 2.95
CA THR A 18 -41.61 22.25 4.24
C THR A 18 -43.12 22.17 4.56
N SER A 19 -43.96 21.73 3.63
CA SER A 19 -45.43 21.71 3.80
C SER A 19 -46.06 20.46 3.18
N ALA A 20 -45.95 19.31 3.86
CA ALA A 20 -46.56 18.03 3.44
C ALA A 20 -46.38 17.75 1.93
N CYS A 21 -45.12 17.79 1.45
CA CYS A 21 -44.74 17.63 0.03
C CYS A 21 -45.19 18.73 -0.95
N ASN A 22 -45.90 19.77 -0.49
CA ASN A 22 -46.40 20.89 -1.31
C ASN A 22 -45.63 22.20 -1.10
N GLY A 23 -44.65 22.21 -0.19
CA GLY A 23 -43.80 23.37 0.07
C GLY A 23 -42.67 23.52 -0.95
N ALA A 24 -42.01 24.68 -0.96
CA ALA A 24 -40.77 24.85 -1.70
C ALA A 24 -39.72 23.83 -1.25
N LEU A 25 -38.98 23.26 -2.20
CA LEU A 25 -37.83 22.41 -1.91
C LEU A 25 -36.75 23.26 -1.22
N GLN A 26 -36.15 22.69 -0.19
CA GLN A 26 -35.04 23.23 0.57
C GLN A 26 -33.94 22.18 0.59
N ASP A 27 -32.69 22.62 0.67
CA ASP A 27 -31.53 21.75 0.76
C ASP A 27 -30.68 22.05 2.00
N ARG A 28 -30.00 21.02 2.50
CA ARG A 28 -29.05 21.14 3.58
C ARG A 28 -27.91 20.17 3.39
N ILE A 29 -26.69 20.69 3.40
CA ILE A 29 -25.49 19.88 3.29
C ILE A 29 -25.13 19.33 4.67
N ALA A 30 -24.95 18.01 4.75
CA ALA A 30 -24.31 17.33 5.84
C ALA A 30 -22.89 16.93 5.42
N ASP A 31 -21.91 17.17 6.28
CA ASP A 31 -20.51 16.79 6.06
C ASP A 31 -19.98 16.15 7.35
N VAL A 32 -19.69 14.84 7.28
CA VAL A 32 -19.32 14.01 8.43
C VAL A 32 -17.96 13.36 8.18
N GLN A 33 -16.99 13.68 9.03
CA GLN A 33 -15.67 13.06 8.97
C GLN A 33 -15.66 11.67 9.61
N PHE A 34 -14.83 10.78 9.06
CA PHE A 34 -14.53 9.47 9.63
C PHE A 34 -13.03 9.20 9.62
N PHE A 35 -12.57 8.44 10.61
CA PHE A 35 -11.20 7.94 10.66
C PHE A 35 -11.16 6.61 11.41
N GLY A 36 -10.19 5.77 11.06
CA GLY A 36 -10.03 4.46 11.67
C GLY A 36 -8.73 3.79 11.24
N PHE A 37 -8.50 2.58 11.74
CA PHE A 37 -7.39 1.76 11.31
C PHE A 37 -7.75 0.28 11.28
N ALA A 38 -7.04 -0.47 10.44
CA ALA A 38 -7.05 -1.92 10.41
C ALA A 38 -5.65 -2.44 10.76
N GLU A 39 -5.56 -3.47 11.59
CA GLU A 39 -4.30 -4.19 11.81
C GLU A 39 -4.07 -5.17 10.65
N LEU A 40 -2.89 -5.11 10.05
CA LEU A 40 -2.48 -6.00 8.96
C LEU A 40 -1.56 -7.10 9.49
N LYS A 41 -1.95 -8.35 9.23
CA LYS A 41 -1.20 -9.58 9.53
C LYS A 41 -0.54 -10.10 8.27
N CYS A 42 0.54 -10.87 8.42
CA CYS A 42 1.21 -11.48 7.28
C CYS A 42 0.28 -12.39 6.46
N THR A 43 -0.74 -12.97 7.09
CA THR A 43 -1.77 -13.82 6.45
C THR A 43 -2.76 -13.04 5.61
N ASP A 44 -2.81 -11.70 5.74
CA ASP A 44 -3.77 -10.87 5.02
C ASP A 44 -3.25 -10.47 3.61
N PHE A 45 -1.97 -10.76 3.33
CA PHE A 45 -1.34 -10.43 2.06
C PHE A 45 -1.24 -11.66 1.15
N LEU A 46 -1.55 -11.46 -0.14
CA LEU A 46 -1.27 -12.46 -1.18
C LEU A 46 0.24 -12.67 -1.38
N SER A 47 1.01 -11.58 -1.30
CA SER A 47 2.48 -11.58 -1.25
C SER A 47 2.92 -10.63 -0.14
N PRO A 48 3.73 -11.07 0.84
CA PRO A 48 4.22 -10.20 1.90
C PRO A 48 4.99 -9.00 1.35
N PRO A 49 4.92 -7.83 2.01
CA PRO A 49 5.70 -6.68 1.60
C PRO A 49 7.21 -6.92 1.82
N ILE A 50 8.02 -6.43 0.90
CA ILE A 50 9.48 -6.55 0.95
C ILE A 50 10.06 -5.20 1.33
N PHE A 51 10.77 -5.15 2.46
CA PHE A 51 11.55 -4.00 2.87
C PHE A 51 13.02 -4.36 2.89
N ALA A 52 13.79 -3.65 2.08
CA ALA A 52 15.20 -3.87 1.96
C ALA A 52 15.95 -2.96 2.96
N ASN A 53 16.82 -3.56 3.76
CA ASN A 53 17.61 -2.82 4.74
C ASN A 53 18.92 -2.33 4.12
N SER A 54 19.28 -1.08 4.41
CA SER A 54 20.61 -0.54 4.14
C SER A 54 21.59 -1.00 5.21
N THR A 55 22.82 -1.31 4.82
CA THR A 55 23.89 -1.72 5.74
C THR A 55 25.12 -0.85 5.53
N LYS A 56 25.77 -0.46 6.63
CA LYS A 56 27.07 0.21 6.64
C LYS A 56 28.09 -0.72 7.29
N PHE A 57 29.21 -0.93 6.62
CA PHE A 57 30.35 -1.67 7.13
C PHE A 57 31.56 -0.74 7.21
N GLU A 58 32.30 -0.89 8.29
CA GLU A 58 33.56 -0.21 8.52
C GLU A 58 34.55 -1.26 9.01
N SER A 59 35.76 -1.24 8.43
CA SER A 59 36.83 -2.14 8.86
C SER A 59 38.13 -1.37 9.00
N ASN A 60 38.85 -1.68 10.08
CA ASN A 60 40.18 -1.17 10.33
C ASN A 60 41.23 -2.16 9.81
N PHE A 61 42.32 -1.63 9.28
CA PHE A 61 43.47 -2.44 8.89
C PHE A 61 44.40 -2.61 10.09
N VAL A 62 45.01 -3.78 10.23
CA VAL A 62 46.00 -4.04 11.28
C VAL A 62 47.34 -3.46 10.84
N ASP A 63 48.13 -2.97 11.80
CA ASP A 63 49.48 -2.48 11.58
C ASP A 63 50.49 -3.60 11.31
N ASP A 64 51.69 -3.20 10.90
CA ASP A 64 52.73 -4.16 10.50
C ASP A 64 53.22 -5.00 11.70
N THR A 65 52.89 -4.60 12.92
CA THR A 65 53.17 -5.35 14.16
C THR A 65 52.08 -6.35 14.52
N GLY A 66 50.90 -6.26 13.91
CA GLY A 66 49.77 -7.13 14.20
C GLY A 66 48.96 -6.74 15.44
N LEU A 67 49.37 -5.67 16.16
CA LEU A 67 48.89 -5.39 17.51
C LEU A 67 47.97 -4.17 17.58
N ASN A 68 48.04 -3.24 16.63
CA ASN A 68 47.19 -2.04 16.61
C ASN A 68 46.52 -1.84 15.26
N ALA A 69 45.52 -0.95 15.23
CA ALA A 69 44.91 -0.50 13.99
C ALA A 69 45.79 0.57 13.31
N ARG A 70 45.89 0.50 11.98
CA ARG A 70 46.46 1.53 11.11
C ARG A 70 45.54 2.73 11.07
N LEU A 71 45.89 3.79 11.79
CA LEU A 71 45.11 5.04 11.83
C LEU A 71 45.16 5.83 10.50
N ASP A 72 46.14 5.53 9.63
CA ASP A 72 46.32 6.12 8.30
C ASP A 72 45.46 5.44 7.22
N LYS A 73 44.79 4.33 7.52
CA LYS A 73 44.02 3.55 6.55
C LYS A 73 42.65 3.17 7.11
N ALA A 74 41.61 3.48 6.36
CA ALA A 74 40.26 3.09 6.69
C ALA A 74 39.52 2.56 5.45
N PHE A 75 38.67 1.55 5.67
CA PHE A 75 37.77 1.04 4.65
C PHE A 75 36.32 1.21 5.10
N PHE A 76 35.53 1.83 4.23
CA PHE A 76 34.12 2.08 4.45
C PHE A 76 33.33 1.54 3.27
N GLN A 77 32.28 0.78 3.55
CA GLN A 77 31.35 0.31 2.55
C GLN A 77 29.93 0.61 2.99
N ASN A 78 29.20 1.36 2.15
CA ASN A 78 27.78 1.60 2.31
C ASN A 78 27.02 0.80 1.25
N HIS A 79 26.09 -0.04 1.68
CA HIS A 79 25.14 -0.69 0.80
C HIS A 79 23.76 -0.11 1.09
N VAL A 80 23.36 0.86 0.27
CA VAL A 80 22.10 1.60 0.43
C VAL A 80 21.05 0.98 -0.48
N LYS A 81 19.87 0.71 0.08
CA LYS A 81 18.71 0.23 -0.67
C LYS A 81 17.59 1.26 -0.55
N TYR A 82 16.98 1.59 -1.67
CA TYR A 82 15.85 2.52 -1.74
C TYR A 82 14.57 1.69 -1.87
N ASN A 83 13.71 1.75 -0.86
CA ASN A 83 12.40 1.10 -0.90
C ASN A 83 11.38 2.05 -1.49
N GLU A 84 10.53 1.55 -2.38
CA GLU A 84 9.35 2.30 -2.80
C GLU A 84 8.29 2.30 -1.69
N GLN A 85 7.58 3.41 -1.56
CA GLN A 85 6.49 3.54 -0.61
C GLN A 85 5.30 2.66 -1.05
N PRO A 86 4.74 1.80 -0.17
CA PRO A 86 3.49 1.12 -0.47
C PRO A 86 2.36 2.10 -0.72
N PHE A 87 1.45 1.78 -1.64
CA PHE A 87 0.30 2.63 -1.96
C PHE A 87 -1.01 1.86 -1.82
N GLY A 88 -2.07 2.61 -1.53
CA GLY A 88 -3.44 2.09 -1.47
C GLY A 88 -4.19 2.40 -2.75
N GLU A 89 -5.08 1.50 -3.15
CA GLU A 89 -6.05 1.72 -4.23
C GLU A 89 -7.45 1.46 -3.67
N LEU A 90 -8.36 2.44 -3.81
CA LEU A 90 -9.76 2.25 -3.48
C LEU A 90 -10.42 1.40 -4.57
N VAL A 91 -10.96 0.25 -4.18
CA VAL A 91 -11.62 -0.69 -5.09
C VAL A 91 -13.13 -0.48 -5.09
N ALA A 92 -13.72 -0.39 -3.90
CA ALA A 92 -15.14 -0.19 -3.73
C ALA A 92 -15.43 0.60 -2.45
N ALA A 93 -16.54 1.32 -2.48
CA ALA A 93 -17.13 2.00 -1.34
C ALA A 93 -18.63 1.74 -1.39
N ASP A 94 -19.12 0.94 -0.47
CA ASP A 94 -20.54 0.59 -0.36
C ASP A 94 -21.16 1.41 0.77
N PHE A 95 -22.29 2.06 0.46
CA PHE A 95 -23.01 2.92 1.38
C PHE A 95 -24.37 2.29 1.68
N PHE A 96 -24.66 2.06 2.96
CA PHE A 96 -25.96 1.60 3.42
C PHE A 96 -26.62 2.70 4.23
N GLU A 97 -27.71 3.23 3.72
CA GLU A 97 -28.36 4.44 4.24
C GLU A 97 -29.70 4.10 4.90
N LEU A 98 -29.99 4.80 5.99
CA LEU A 98 -31.28 4.76 6.68
C LEU A 98 -31.65 6.17 7.16
N ASP A 99 -32.73 6.69 6.59
CA ASP A 99 -33.30 7.98 6.95
C ASP A 99 -34.55 7.75 7.82
N PHE A 100 -34.59 8.36 9.00
CA PHE A 100 -35.74 8.24 9.88
C PHE A 100 -35.94 9.49 10.76
N SER A 101 -37.19 9.78 11.10
CA SER A 101 -37.51 10.74 12.15
C SER A 101 -37.44 10.05 13.52
N PRO A 102 -36.92 10.71 14.56
CA PRO A 102 -36.97 10.19 15.94
C PRO A 102 -38.39 9.94 16.46
N THR A 103 -39.39 10.59 15.86
CA THR A 103 -40.82 10.41 16.18
C THR A 103 -41.58 9.98 14.93
N ALA A 104 -42.43 8.96 15.06
CA ALA A 104 -43.24 8.49 13.93
C ALA A 104 -44.14 9.62 13.43
N ALA A 105 -43.95 10.02 12.17
CA ALA A 105 -44.85 10.94 11.49
C ALA A 105 -46.10 10.19 11.01
N THR A 106 -47.21 10.91 10.87
CA THR A 106 -48.37 10.37 10.14
C THR A 106 -48.01 10.21 8.66
N PRO A 107 -48.71 9.35 7.89
CA PRO A 107 -48.59 9.33 6.43
C PRO A 107 -48.73 10.73 5.85
N GLU A 108 -47.85 11.08 4.91
CA GLU A 108 -47.70 12.43 4.32
C GLU A 108 -47.53 13.60 5.32
N GLY A 109 -47.29 13.31 6.59
CA GLY A 109 -47.11 14.30 7.65
C GLY A 109 -45.76 15.00 7.58
N THR A 110 -45.60 16.04 8.42
CA THR A 110 -44.34 16.75 8.57
C THR A 110 -43.53 16.20 9.75
N PHE A 111 -42.22 16.36 9.68
CA PHE A 111 -41.29 16.06 10.77
C PHE A 111 -40.41 17.29 11.04
N SER A 112 -39.97 17.44 12.28
CA SER A 112 -39.08 18.55 12.71
C SER A 112 -37.62 18.11 12.84
N SER A 113 -37.36 16.80 12.85
CA SER A 113 -36.04 16.22 12.95
C SER A 113 -35.93 15.01 12.02
N LEU A 114 -34.84 14.96 11.27
CA LEU A 114 -34.46 13.84 10.44
C LEU A 114 -33.08 13.37 10.89
N THR A 115 -32.95 12.07 11.12
CA THR A 115 -31.67 11.40 11.37
C THR A 115 -31.37 10.51 10.19
N GLU A 116 -30.20 10.72 9.61
CA GLU A 116 -29.66 9.86 8.59
C GLU A 116 -28.50 9.06 9.19
N LYS A 117 -28.56 7.74 9.04
CA LYS A 117 -27.48 6.83 9.41
C LYS A 117 -26.90 6.21 8.16
N ILE A 118 -25.58 6.27 8.07
CA ILE A 118 -24.82 5.69 6.96
C ILE A 118 -23.83 4.69 7.55
N VAL A 119 -23.84 3.46 7.04
CA VAL A 119 -22.75 2.50 7.20
C VAL A 119 -21.93 2.54 5.92
N LEU A 120 -20.61 2.74 6.07
CA LEU A 120 -19.67 2.76 4.97
C LEU A 120 -18.76 1.53 5.04
N ASP A 121 -18.83 0.69 4.02
CA ASP A 121 -17.91 -0.42 3.82
C ASP A 121 -16.90 -0.06 2.73
N LEU A 122 -15.62 -0.01 3.09
CA LEU A 122 -14.52 0.30 2.18
C LEU A 122 -13.74 -0.96 1.82
N THR A 123 -13.56 -1.20 0.52
CA THR A 123 -12.65 -2.22 0.00
C THR A 123 -11.42 -1.54 -0.59
N LEU A 124 -10.27 -1.82 0.01
CA LEU A 124 -8.97 -1.23 -0.36
C LEU A 124 -7.99 -2.33 -0.76
N LYS A 125 -7.17 -2.08 -1.79
CA LYS A 125 -5.94 -2.83 -2.01
C LYS A 125 -4.78 -2.13 -1.32
N VAL A 126 -3.87 -2.89 -0.75
CA VAL A 126 -2.56 -2.42 -0.28
C VAL A 126 -1.51 -3.04 -1.19
N LEU A 127 -0.79 -2.21 -1.93
CA LEU A 127 0.07 -2.63 -3.03
C LEU A 127 1.50 -2.17 -2.83
N GLN A 128 2.43 -2.98 -3.37
CA GLN A 128 3.84 -2.67 -3.47
C GLN A 128 4.37 -3.23 -4.78
N VAL A 129 5.15 -2.45 -5.52
CA VAL A 129 5.88 -2.95 -6.69
C VAL A 129 7.07 -3.79 -6.20
N GLN A 130 7.15 -5.03 -6.66
CA GLN A 130 8.21 -5.96 -6.27
C GLN A 130 8.90 -6.54 -7.52
N GLN A 131 10.23 -6.67 -7.46
CA GLN A 131 10.97 -7.45 -8.44
C GLN A 131 10.87 -8.93 -8.10
N VAL A 132 10.43 -9.74 -9.06
CA VAL A 132 10.34 -11.20 -8.91
C VAL A 132 11.34 -11.89 -9.83
N LYS A 133 12.03 -12.91 -9.32
CA LYS A 133 12.94 -13.71 -10.13
C LYS A 133 12.12 -14.61 -11.06
N VAL A 134 12.32 -14.46 -12.37
CA VAL A 134 11.72 -15.33 -13.38
C VAL A 134 12.74 -16.38 -13.81
N THR A 135 12.34 -17.66 -13.83
CA THR A 135 13.19 -18.74 -14.35
C THR A 135 12.80 -18.98 -15.80
N GLY A 136 13.69 -18.67 -16.73
CA GLY A 136 13.53 -18.99 -18.15
C GLY A 136 14.35 -20.21 -18.53
N ASN A 137 13.86 -21.02 -19.47
CA ASN A 137 14.73 -21.96 -20.17
C ASN A 137 15.68 -21.14 -21.07
N PRO A 138 17.00 -21.35 -21.00
CA PRO A 138 17.91 -20.68 -21.92
C PRO A 138 17.50 -21.05 -23.35
N VAL A 139 17.37 -20.04 -24.21
CA VAL A 139 17.30 -20.27 -25.65
C VAL A 139 18.62 -20.95 -26.01
N VAL A 140 18.54 -22.24 -26.37
CA VAL A 140 19.67 -22.96 -26.94
C VAL A 140 19.95 -22.27 -28.28
N LEU A 141 20.92 -21.35 -28.29
CA LEU A 141 21.48 -20.83 -29.52
C LEU A 141 21.98 -22.05 -30.32
N PRO A 142 21.64 -22.16 -31.62
CA PRO A 142 22.22 -23.20 -32.47
C PRO A 142 23.73 -23.14 -32.32
N THR A 143 24.33 -24.22 -31.84
CA THR A 143 25.79 -24.34 -31.78
C THR A 143 26.29 -24.35 -33.22
N THR A 144 26.80 -23.20 -33.68
CA THR A 144 27.63 -23.17 -34.87
C THR A 144 28.89 -24.00 -34.56
N PRO A 145 29.24 -24.98 -35.41
CA PRO A 145 30.46 -25.75 -35.21
C PRO A 145 31.66 -24.79 -35.17
N SER A 146 32.47 -24.88 -34.12
CA SER A 146 33.75 -24.16 -34.08
C SER A 146 34.60 -24.61 -35.28
N PRO A 147 35.11 -23.69 -36.13
CA PRO A 147 35.93 -24.04 -37.28
C PRO A 147 37.37 -24.45 -36.90
N CYS A 148 37.75 -24.40 -35.62
CA CYS A 148 39.09 -24.80 -35.17
C CYS A 148 39.05 -26.09 -34.34
N PRO A 149 39.74 -27.17 -34.77
CA PRO A 149 39.97 -28.33 -33.92
C PRO A 149 40.96 -27.98 -32.80
N PRO A 150 40.81 -28.53 -31.59
CA PRO A 150 41.80 -28.37 -30.53
C PRO A 150 43.05 -29.15 -30.91
N THR A 151 44.12 -28.45 -31.29
CA THR A 151 45.45 -29.04 -31.39
C THR A 151 45.95 -29.35 -29.99
N PHE A 152 45.76 -30.59 -29.56
CA PHE A 152 46.54 -31.16 -28.46
C PHE A 152 47.93 -31.51 -29.01
N THR A 153 48.92 -30.66 -28.75
CA THR A 153 50.32 -31.08 -28.78
C THR A 153 50.72 -31.50 -27.38
N SER A 154 50.73 -32.81 -27.13
CA SER A 154 51.52 -33.37 -26.02
C SER A 154 53.00 -33.37 -26.44
N GLY A 155 53.87 -32.77 -25.63
CA GLY A 155 55.31 -32.84 -25.86
C GLY A 155 56.12 -32.37 -24.67
N CYS A 156 56.72 -33.35 -23.99
CA CYS A 156 57.85 -33.36 -23.04
C CYS A 156 57.81 -32.44 -21.81
#